data_AF-A0A225WM26-F1
#
_entry.id   AF-A0A225WM26-F1
#
_cell.length_a   1.000
_cell.length_b   1.000
_cell.length_c   1.000
_cell.angle_alpha   90.00
_cell.angle_beta   90.00
_cell.angle_gamma   90.00
#
_symmetry.space_group_name_H-M   'P 1'
#
loop_
_entity.id
_entity.type
_entity.pdbx_description
1 polymer ?
#
loop_
_entity_poly.entity_id
_entity_poly.type
_entity_poly.pdbx_seq_one_letter_code
_entity_poly.pdbx_strand_id
1 'polypeptide(L)'
;MCRAVYERIYDPEQGLYYYHNTRTKETTWEKPLLLRGAESDVFTPRTRKKKEREVLLTPELAATMMQRAYRRKKGFQNLLRLCRSVYERIYDPEQDMYYYHNTRSKETTWEKPLLLRGAESDVFTPRSRQKKMHTLMSAVNRTPSRELTEVEAATRLQGLYRAKKAKDELGARLMQRFKQAVDPSSGQVYYVNLLTEEVSWDPPALLLRAGVQIETFDE
;
A
#
# COMPACT_ATOMS: atom_id res chain seq x y z
N MET A 1 18.62 36.12 -8.60
CA MET A 1 18.83 35.71 -10.02
C MET A 1 20.19 35.03 -10.28
N CYS A 2 21.26 35.31 -9.53
CA CYS A 2 22.62 34.80 -9.83
C CYS A 2 22.82 33.28 -9.65
N ARG A 3 22.09 32.60 -8.74
CA ARG A 3 22.25 31.15 -8.50
C ARG A 3 21.87 30.25 -9.68
N ALA A 4 21.07 30.75 -10.63
CA ALA A 4 20.59 29.99 -11.78
C ALA A 4 21.61 30.00 -12.94
N VAL A 5 22.61 30.89 -12.86
CA VAL A 5 23.59 31.12 -13.93
C VAL A 5 24.81 30.25 -13.74
N TYR A 6 25.26 30.05 -12.50
CA TYR A 6 26.39 29.19 -12.18
C TYR A 6 25.93 27.78 -11.80
N GLU A 7 26.80 26.79 -12.00
CA GLU A 7 26.69 25.44 -11.48
C GLU A 7 27.92 25.10 -10.66
N ARG A 8 27.73 24.46 -9.49
CA ARG A 8 28.84 23.93 -8.69
C ARG A 8 29.08 22.48 -9.06
N ILE A 9 30.29 22.17 -9.51
CA ILE A 9 30.70 20.84 -9.97
C ILE A 9 31.88 20.38 -9.12
N TYR A 10 31.87 19.11 -8.70
CA TYR A 10 32.96 18.49 -7.96
C TYR A 10 33.96 17.90 -8.93
N ASP A 11 35.24 18.23 -8.76
CA ASP A 11 36.34 17.61 -9.47
C ASP A 11 37.01 16.55 -8.58
N PRO A 12 36.89 15.25 -8.93
CA PRO A 12 37.47 14.17 -8.15
C PRO A 12 39.01 14.12 -8.19
N GLU A 13 39.66 14.73 -9.18
CA GLU A 13 41.14 14.71 -9.29
C GLU A 13 41.78 15.67 -8.29
N GLN A 14 41.14 16.82 -8.05
CA GLN A 14 41.65 17.87 -7.15
C GLN A 14 40.96 17.88 -5.79
N GLY A 15 39.85 17.14 -5.63
CA GLY A 15 39.06 17.13 -4.40
C GLY A 15 38.35 18.46 -4.11
N LEU A 16 38.24 19.34 -5.10
CA LEU A 16 37.71 20.69 -4.97
C LEU A 16 36.48 20.89 -5.86
N TYR A 17 35.72 21.95 -5.56
CA TYR A 17 34.60 22.36 -6.39
C TYR A 17 35.01 23.51 -7.30
N TYR A 18 34.58 23.47 -8.56
CA TYR A 18 34.65 24.60 -9.47
C TYR A 18 33.24 25.08 -9.84
N TYR A 19 33.17 26.33 -10.28
CA TYR A 19 31.94 27.00 -10.67
C TYR A 19 31.92 27.19 -12.18
N HIS A 20 30.92 26.61 -12.85
CA HIS A 20 30.74 26.75 -14.30
C HIS A 20 29.59 27.71 -14.59
N ASN A 21 29.85 28.77 -15.34
CA ASN A 21 28.84 29.71 -15.80
C ASN A 21 28.09 29.11 -17.00
N THR A 22 26.83 28.78 -16.82
CA THR A 22 26.04 28.12 -17.88
C THR A 22 25.66 29.03 -19.05
N ARG A 23 25.78 30.35 -18.89
CA ARG A 23 25.53 31.34 -19.94
C ARG A 23 26.79 31.66 -20.75
N THR A 24 27.92 31.90 -20.09
CA THR A 24 29.19 32.25 -20.78
C THR A 24 30.07 31.04 -21.07
N LYS A 25 29.77 29.87 -20.50
CA LYS A 25 30.55 28.63 -20.56
C LYS A 25 31.95 28.70 -19.94
N GLU A 26 32.21 29.74 -19.16
CA GLU A 26 33.47 29.91 -18.44
C GLU A 26 33.46 29.10 -17.14
N THR A 27 34.65 28.68 -16.70
CA THR A 27 34.85 27.96 -15.43
C THR A 27 35.75 28.78 -14.52
N THR A 28 35.40 28.86 -13.24
CA THR A 28 36.19 29.54 -12.21
C THR A 28 36.33 28.65 -10.98
N TRP A 29 37.54 28.57 -10.44
CA TRP A 29 37.82 27.83 -9.20
C TRP A 29 37.43 28.63 -7.95
N GLU A 30 37.47 29.96 -8.06
CA GLU A 30 37.01 30.83 -6.99
C GLU A 30 35.49 31.01 -7.03
N LYS A 31 34.87 31.10 -5.84
CA LYS A 31 33.46 31.40 -5.69
C LYS A 31 33.20 32.81 -6.24
N PRO A 32 32.40 32.96 -7.32
CA PRO A 32 32.14 34.25 -7.95
C PRO A 32 31.58 35.27 -6.96
N LEU A 33 31.93 36.54 -7.13
CA LEU A 33 31.51 37.65 -6.25
C LEU A 33 29.99 37.67 -6.04
N LEU A 34 29.21 37.41 -7.10
CA LEU A 34 27.75 37.37 -7.09
C LEU A 34 27.14 36.22 -6.24
N LEU A 35 27.96 35.28 -5.78
CA LEU A 35 27.58 34.15 -4.92
C LEU A 35 28.13 34.29 -3.50
N ARG A 36 29.03 35.25 -3.28
CA ARG A 36 29.67 35.52 -1.99
C ARG A 36 28.68 36.32 -1.13
N GLY A 37 27.87 35.60 -0.35
CA GLY A 37 26.79 36.16 0.49
C GLY A 37 25.47 35.38 0.45
N ALA A 38 25.31 34.44 -0.48
CA ALA A 38 24.18 33.51 -0.45
C ALA A 38 24.46 32.37 0.54
N GLU A 39 23.59 32.18 1.54
CA GLU A 39 23.70 31.10 2.55
C GLU A 39 23.59 29.70 1.92
N SER A 40 22.86 29.56 0.80
CA SER A 40 22.70 28.28 0.10
C SER A 40 23.63 28.18 -1.11
N ASP A 41 24.31 27.04 -1.24
CA ASP A 41 25.14 26.71 -2.39
C ASP A 41 24.39 26.78 -3.74
N VAL A 42 25.16 27.04 -4.79
CA VAL A 42 24.74 27.02 -6.19
C VAL A 42 24.17 25.65 -6.57
N PHE A 43 23.25 25.59 -7.55
CA PHE A 43 22.78 24.30 -8.06
C PHE A 43 23.96 23.46 -8.55
N THR A 44 24.05 22.23 -8.05
CA THR A 44 24.79 21.17 -8.75
C THR A 44 24.04 20.79 -10.02
N PRO A 45 24.72 20.23 -11.05
CA PRO A 45 24.05 19.73 -12.26
C PRO A 45 22.89 18.78 -11.94
N ARG A 46 23.02 17.95 -10.89
CA ARG A 46 21.95 17.06 -10.42
C ARG A 46 20.74 17.84 -9.88
N THR A 47 20.97 18.82 -9.00
CA THR A 47 19.88 19.63 -8.43
C THR A 47 19.21 20.52 -9.48
N ARG A 48 19.96 21.02 -10.46
CA ARG A 48 19.40 21.80 -11.57
C ARG A 48 18.52 20.93 -12.45
N LYS A 49 18.99 19.76 -12.90
CA LYS A 49 18.16 18.79 -13.64
C LYS A 49 16.92 18.37 -12.85
N LYS A 50 17.01 18.23 -11.53
CA LYS A 50 15.84 17.95 -10.68
C LYS A 50 14.83 19.09 -10.73
N LYS A 51 15.30 20.33 -10.66
CA LYS A 51 14.47 21.54 -10.73
C LYS A 51 13.89 21.80 -12.12
N GLU A 52 14.61 21.49 -13.18
CA GLU A 52 14.11 21.53 -14.56
C GLU A 52 13.03 20.46 -14.81
N ARG A 53 13.13 19.32 -14.12
CA ARG A 53 12.12 18.24 -14.13
C ARG A 53 10.99 18.46 -13.13
N GLU A 54 11.02 19.56 -12.38
CA GLU A 54 9.95 19.97 -11.47
C GLU A 54 8.79 20.48 -12.34
N VAL A 55 8.06 19.54 -12.94
CA VAL A 55 6.84 19.82 -13.68
C VAL A 55 5.82 20.31 -12.66
N LEU A 56 5.15 21.43 -12.97
CA LEU A 56 4.01 21.91 -12.18
C LEU A 56 3.02 20.76 -12.00
N LEU A 57 2.71 20.44 -10.74
CA LEU A 57 1.87 19.30 -10.41
C LEU A 57 0.41 19.63 -10.76
N THR A 58 0.03 19.41 -12.01
CA THR A 58 -1.37 19.52 -12.44
C THR A 58 -2.19 18.38 -11.84
N PRO A 59 -3.51 18.58 -11.61
CA PRO A 59 -4.39 17.52 -11.11
C PRO A 59 -4.35 16.25 -11.98
N GLU A 60 -4.24 16.40 -13.30
CA GLU A 60 -4.16 15.29 -14.26
C GLU A 60 -2.84 14.50 -14.14
N LEU A 61 -1.72 15.21 -13.97
CA LEU A 61 -0.41 14.57 -13.75
C LEU A 61 -0.40 13.84 -12.41
N ALA A 62 -0.92 14.47 -11.34
CA ALA A 62 -1.08 13.83 -10.04
C ALA A 62 -1.93 12.57 -10.14
N ALA A 63 -3.09 12.64 -10.81
CA ALA A 63 -3.96 11.48 -11.04
C ALA A 63 -3.22 10.36 -11.80
N THR A 64 -2.47 10.70 -12.85
CA THR A 64 -1.65 9.73 -13.61
C THR A 64 -0.58 9.08 -12.74
N MET A 65 0.10 9.86 -11.88
CA MET A 65 1.08 9.35 -10.92
C MET A 65 0.45 8.39 -9.92
N MET A 66 -0.71 8.76 -9.35
CA MET A 66 -1.47 7.91 -8.42
C MET A 66 -1.92 6.61 -9.09
N GLN A 67 -2.45 6.68 -10.32
CA GLN A 67 -2.85 5.50 -11.08
C GLN A 67 -1.67 4.57 -11.37
N ARG A 68 -0.51 5.12 -11.76
CA ARG A 68 0.72 4.35 -11.98
C ARG A 68 1.18 3.67 -10.68
N ALA A 69 1.18 4.40 -9.57
CA ALA A 69 1.52 3.86 -8.26
C ALA A 69 0.57 2.72 -7.85
N TYR A 70 -0.74 2.91 -8.05
CA TYR A 70 -1.75 1.88 -7.77
C TYR A 70 -1.54 0.62 -8.63
N ARG A 71 -1.39 0.78 -9.95
CA ARG A 71 -1.16 -0.36 -10.86
C ARG A 71 0.12 -1.11 -10.51
N ARG A 72 1.20 -0.39 -10.17
CA ARG A 72 2.44 -0.99 -9.67
C ARG A 72 2.22 -1.78 -8.39
N LYS A 73 1.54 -1.19 -7.39
CA LYS A 73 1.21 -1.86 -6.13
C LYS A 73 0.37 -3.12 -6.39
N LYS A 74 -0.65 -3.04 -7.23
CA LYS A 74 -1.52 -4.16 -7.57
C LYS A 74 -0.77 -5.28 -8.31
N GLY A 75 0.07 -4.92 -9.28
CA GLY A 75 0.93 -5.86 -9.99
C GLY A 75 1.91 -6.57 -9.04
N PHE A 76 2.55 -5.81 -8.15
CA PHE A 76 3.45 -6.38 -7.15
C PHE A 76 2.72 -7.32 -6.18
N GLN A 77 1.51 -6.97 -5.72
CA GLN A 77 0.69 -7.87 -4.89
C GLN A 77 0.35 -9.18 -5.61
N ASN A 78 0.05 -9.13 -6.91
CA ASN A 78 -0.22 -10.34 -7.70
C ASN A 78 1.04 -11.20 -7.84
N LEU A 79 2.19 -10.59 -8.13
CA LEU A 79 3.47 -11.27 -8.21
C LEU A 79 3.87 -11.91 -6.88
N LEU A 80 3.65 -11.20 -5.77
CA LEU A 80 3.89 -11.68 -4.42
C LEU A 80 2.99 -12.86 -4.07
N ARG A 81 1.71 -12.81 -4.45
CA ARG A 81 0.76 -13.93 -4.31
C ARG A 81 1.25 -15.16 -5.06
N LEU A 82 1.73 -15.00 -6.30
CA LEU A 82 2.27 -16.09 -7.12
C LEU A 82 3.57 -16.65 -6.52
N CYS A 83 4.46 -15.80 -6.04
CA CYS A 83 5.70 -16.23 -5.41
C CYS A 83 5.40 -17.08 -4.16
N ARG A 84 4.48 -16.62 -3.29
CA ARG A 84 4.06 -17.37 -2.09
C ARG A 84 3.35 -18.69 -2.38
N SER A 85 2.75 -18.88 -3.56
CA SER A 85 2.10 -20.15 -3.89
C SER A 85 3.09 -21.22 -4.37
N VAL A 86 4.26 -20.79 -4.84
CA VAL A 86 5.30 -21.65 -5.41
C VAL A 86 6.33 -22.06 -4.36
N TYR A 87 6.74 -21.15 -3.50
CA TYR A 87 7.70 -21.45 -2.45
C TYR A 87 7.03 -22.08 -1.22
N GLU A 88 7.84 -22.76 -0.41
CA GLU A 88 7.54 -23.22 0.95
C GLU A 88 8.71 -22.86 1.86
N ARG A 89 8.43 -22.50 3.12
CA ARG A 89 9.47 -22.28 4.14
C ARG A 89 9.55 -23.50 5.05
N ILE A 90 10.74 -24.09 5.16
CA ILE A 90 10.98 -25.33 5.90
C ILE A 90 12.08 -25.05 6.94
N TYR A 91 11.88 -25.55 8.15
CA TYR A 91 12.86 -25.45 9.23
C TYR A 91 13.79 -26.65 9.16
N ASP A 92 15.10 -26.40 9.19
CA ASP A 92 16.13 -27.41 9.30
C ASP A 92 16.65 -27.46 10.75
N PRO A 93 16.42 -28.56 11.50
CA PRO A 93 16.91 -28.73 12.86
C PRO A 93 18.43 -28.78 13.00
N GLU A 94 19.16 -29.20 11.95
CA GLU A 94 20.62 -29.34 12.04
C GLU A 94 21.33 -27.98 12.02
N GLN A 95 20.76 -27.03 11.28
CA GLN A 95 21.32 -25.69 11.07
C GLN A 95 20.61 -24.61 11.90
N ASP A 96 19.54 -24.97 12.64
CA ASP A 96 18.65 -24.04 13.37
C ASP A 96 18.19 -22.86 12.49
N MET A 97 17.92 -23.15 11.21
CA MET A 97 17.60 -22.14 10.20
C MET A 97 16.48 -22.58 9.27
N TYR A 98 15.81 -21.60 8.68
CA TYR A 98 14.82 -21.86 7.64
C TYR A 98 15.45 -21.81 6.26
N TYR A 99 15.10 -22.77 5.41
CA TYR A 99 15.35 -22.72 3.98
C TYR A 99 14.03 -22.62 3.19
N TYR A 100 14.15 -22.20 1.94
CA TYR A 100 13.04 -21.98 1.03
C TYR A 100 13.10 -23.01 -0.09
N HIS A 101 12.05 -23.80 -0.25
CA HIS A 101 11.93 -24.81 -1.29
C HIS A 101 10.95 -24.33 -2.37
N ASN A 102 11.39 -24.30 -3.62
CA ASN A 102 10.54 -24.02 -4.76
C ASN A 102 9.82 -25.30 -5.18
N THR A 103 8.52 -25.40 -4.91
CA THR A 103 7.76 -26.62 -5.20
C THR A 103 7.61 -26.94 -6.69
N ARG A 104 7.88 -25.98 -7.58
CA ARG A 104 7.80 -26.14 -9.03
C ARG A 104 9.14 -26.54 -9.65
N SER A 105 10.24 -25.86 -9.35
CA SER A 105 11.57 -26.23 -9.87
C SER A 105 12.26 -27.33 -9.03
N LYS A 106 11.77 -27.59 -7.81
CA LYS A 106 12.37 -28.48 -6.81
C LYS A 106 13.72 -28.01 -6.27
N GLU A 107 14.08 -26.76 -6.52
CA GLU A 107 15.31 -26.14 -6.00
C GLU A 107 15.11 -25.63 -4.57
N THR A 108 16.18 -25.67 -3.78
CA THR A 108 16.22 -25.16 -2.40
C THR A 108 17.22 -24.02 -2.29
N THR A 109 16.82 -22.95 -1.61
CA THR A 109 17.69 -21.81 -1.33
C THR A 109 17.63 -21.46 0.15
N TRP A 110 18.79 -21.17 0.74
CA TRP A 110 18.89 -20.68 2.11
C TRP A 110 18.46 -19.21 2.22
N GLU A 111 18.65 -18.46 1.13
CA GLU A 111 18.19 -17.08 1.07
C GLU A 111 16.69 -16.98 0.75
N LYS A 112 16.01 -16.05 1.44
CA LYS A 112 14.64 -15.67 1.12
C LYS A 112 14.58 -15.11 -0.32
N PRO A 113 13.71 -15.64 -1.20
CA PRO A 113 13.59 -15.17 -2.58
C PRO A 113 13.39 -13.66 -2.67
N LEU A 114 13.98 -13.03 -3.70
CA LEU A 114 14.05 -11.56 -3.85
C LEU A 114 12.70 -10.86 -3.69
N LEU A 115 11.62 -11.42 -4.26
CA LEU A 115 10.29 -10.82 -4.18
C LEU A 115 9.64 -10.90 -2.79
N LEU A 116 10.10 -11.83 -1.96
CA LEU A 116 9.67 -11.98 -0.57
C LEU A 116 10.55 -11.17 0.38
N ARG A 117 11.75 -10.79 -0.05
CA ARG A 117 12.67 -9.93 0.70
C ARG A 117 12.07 -8.51 0.76
N GLY A 118 11.80 -8.01 1.96
CA GLY A 118 11.23 -6.67 2.18
C GLY A 118 9.70 -6.59 2.06
N ALA A 119 9.02 -7.66 1.63
CA ALA A 119 7.61 -7.82 1.92
C ALA A 119 7.53 -8.43 3.32
N GLU A 120 6.84 -7.78 4.27
CA GLU A 120 6.51 -8.34 5.60
C GLU A 120 5.56 -9.53 5.45
N SER A 121 6.06 -10.58 4.83
CA SER A 121 5.27 -11.71 4.46
C SER A 121 6.11 -12.95 4.30
N ASP A 122 5.75 -13.92 5.09
CA ASP A 122 6.33 -15.23 5.02
C ASP A 122 5.53 -16.14 4.08
N VAL A 123 6.21 -17.20 3.70
CA VAL A 123 5.66 -18.28 2.90
C VAL A 123 5.05 -19.32 3.84
N PHE A 124 4.06 -20.06 3.35
CA PHE A 124 3.50 -21.16 4.12
C PHE A 124 4.55 -22.23 4.39
N THR A 125 4.45 -22.85 5.57
CA THR A 125 5.08 -24.14 5.83
C THR A 125 4.40 -25.22 4.99
N PRO A 126 5.08 -26.34 4.69
CA PRO A 126 4.50 -27.44 3.91
C PRO A 126 3.14 -27.90 4.47
N ARG A 127 3.02 -28.02 5.79
CA ARG A 127 1.77 -28.40 6.46
C ARG A 127 0.64 -27.40 6.24
N SER A 128 0.93 -26.11 6.40
CA SER A 128 -0.05 -25.04 6.20
C SER A 128 -0.50 -24.94 4.74
N ARG A 129 0.44 -25.11 3.80
CA ARG A 129 0.15 -25.14 2.36
C ARG A 129 -0.73 -26.33 2.01
N GLN A 130 -0.39 -27.53 2.49
CA GLN A 130 -1.16 -28.74 2.25
C GLN A 130 -2.58 -28.63 2.80
N LYS A 131 -2.75 -28.12 4.03
CA LYS A 131 -4.08 -27.87 4.62
C LYS A 131 -4.90 -26.92 3.75
N LYS A 132 -4.29 -25.82 3.30
CA LYS A 132 -4.96 -24.84 2.43
C LYS A 132 -5.34 -25.44 1.07
N MET A 133 -4.45 -26.23 0.47
CA MET A 133 -4.73 -26.94 -0.79
C MET A 133 -5.87 -27.93 -0.62
N HIS A 134 -5.87 -28.72 0.46
CA HIS A 134 -6.95 -29.64 0.78
C HIS A 134 -8.29 -28.89 0.96
N THR A 135 -8.31 -27.77 1.69
CA THR A 135 -9.50 -26.93 1.83
C THR A 135 -10.00 -26.44 0.46
N LEU A 136 -9.12 -25.93 -0.39
CA LEU A 136 -9.47 -25.45 -1.73
C LEU A 136 -10.00 -26.59 -2.62
N MET A 137 -9.34 -27.75 -2.65
CA MET A 137 -9.79 -28.92 -3.40
C MET A 137 -11.13 -29.44 -2.88
N SER A 138 -11.34 -29.46 -1.56
CA SER A 138 -12.63 -29.85 -0.98
C SER A 138 -13.75 -28.89 -1.38
N ALA A 139 -13.47 -27.59 -1.48
CA ALA A 139 -14.45 -26.59 -1.92
C ALA A 139 -14.80 -26.76 -3.39
N VAL A 140 -13.81 -27.01 -4.26
CA VAL A 140 -14.02 -27.30 -5.68
C VAL A 140 -14.86 -28.56 -5.85
N ASN A 141 -14.57 -29.62 -5.11
CA ASN A 141 -15.31 -30.88 -5.20
C ASN A 141 -16.74 -30.80 -4.65
N ARG A 142 -17.01 -29.89 -3.69
CA ARG A 142 -18.37 -29.66 -3.15
C ARG A 142 -19.31 -29.01 -4.16
N THR A 143 -18.77 -28.28 -5.13
CA THR A 143 -19.52 -27.70 -6.23
C THR A 143 -19.16 -28.49 -7.49
N PRO A 144 -19.78 -29.66 -7.74
CA PRO A 144 -19.68 -30.24 -9.07
C PRO A 144 -20.09 -29.16 -10.06
N SER A 145 -19.35 -29.03 -11.14
CA SER A 145 -19.65 -28.16 -12.30
C SER A 145 -20.90 -28.68 -13.02
N ARG A 146 -22.01 -28.80 -12.28
CA ARG A 146 -23.34 -29.03 -12.81
C ARG A 146 -23.73 -27.73 -13.49
N GLU A 147 -24.07 -27.81 -14.76
CA GLU A 147 -24.64 -26.69 -15.49
C GLU A 147 -25.85 -26.19 -14.71
N LEU A 148 -25.74 -24.95 -14.22
CA LEU A 148 -26.77 -24.31 -13.46
C LEU A 148 -27.88 -23.95 -14.44
N THR A 149 -29.09 -24.45 -14.23
CA THR A 149 -30.22 -24.04 -15.07
C THR A 149 -30.43 -22.53 -14.92
N GLU A 150 -30.96 -21.90 -15.97
CA GLU A 150 -31.19 -20.45 -15.97
C GLU A 150 -32.05 -20.01 -14.77
N VAL A 151 -33.07 -20.80 -14.42
CA VAL A 151 -33.96 -20.54 -13.28
C VAL A 151 -33.24 -20.68 -11.93
N GLU A 152 -32.38 -21.69 -11.77
CA GLU A 152 -31.56 -21.85 -10.55
C GLU A 152 -30.55 -20.69 -10.42
N ALA A 153 -29.96 -20.25 -11.53
CA ALA A 153 -29.06 -19.09 -11.59
C ALA A 153 -29.79 -17.80 -11.22
N ALA A 154 -30.95 -17.54 -11.82
CA ALA A 154 -31.79 -16.39 -11.54
C ALA A 154 -32.20 -16.36 -10.05
N THR A 155 -32.61 -17.50 -9.49
CA THR A 155 -33.03 -17.60 -8.08
C THR A 155 -31.87 -17.28 -7.14
N ARG A 156 -30.67 -17.80 -7.42
CA ARG A 156 -29.45 -17.48 -6.63
C ARG A 156 -29.10 -16.00 -6.71
N LEU A 157 -29.10 -15.42 -7.91
CA LEU A 157 -28.82 -13.99 -8.11
C LEU A 157 -29.85 -13.12 -7.38
N GLN A 158 -31.13 -13.45 -7.48
CA GLN A 158 -32.19 -12.75 -6.75
C GLN A 158 -32.00 -12.87 -5.23
N GLY A 159 -31.66 -14.06 -4.73
CA GLY A 159 -31.36 -14.28 -3.30
C GLY A 159 -30.19 -13.42 -2.82
N LEU A 160 -29.10 -13.37 -3.60
CA LEU A 160 -27.95 -12.50 -3.33
C LEU A 160 -28.35 -11.02 -3.31
N TYR A 161 -29.18 -10.58 -4.26
CA TYR A 161 -29.68 -9.21 -4.30
C TYR A 161 -30.54 -8.87 -3.07
N ARG A 162 -31.50 -9.73 -2.71
CA ARG A 162 -32.33 -9.54 -1.51
C ARG A 162 -31.47 -9.49 -0.24
N ALA A 163 -30.48 -10.36 -0.12
CA ALA A 163 -29.55 -10.37 1.01
C ALA A 163 -28.70 -9.09 1.07
N LYS A 164 -28.22 -8.59 -0.09
CA LYS A 164 -27.53 -7.29 -0.18
C LYS A 164 -28.45 -6.16 0.27
N LYS A 165 -29.66 -6.10 -0.28
CA LYS A 165 -30.65 -5.05 0.06
C LYS A 165 -30.96 -5.04 1.56
N ALA A 166 -31.18 -6.20 2.18
CA ALA A 166 -31.39 -6.30 3.61
C ALA A 166 -30.19 -5.81 4.44
N LYS A 167 -28.95 -6.03 3.98
CA LYS A 167 -27.75 -5.48 4.62
C LYS A 167 -27.65 -3.97 4.48
N ASP A 168 -27.95 -3.44 3.29
CA ASP A 168 -27.94 -1.99 3.04
C ASP A 168 -29.00 -1.30 3.91
N GLU A 169 -30.21 -1.86 4.00
CA GLU A 169 -31.28 -1.38 4.87
C GLU A 169 -30.91 -1.45 6.36
N LEU A 170 -30.28 -2.55 6.80
CA LEU A 170 -29.77 -2.67 8.17
C LEU A 170 -28.71 -1.61 8.44
N GLY A 171 -27.77 -1.39 7.52
CA GLY A 171 -26.75 -0.38 7.64
C GLY A 171 -27.35 1.03 7.77
N ALA A 172 -28.33 1.37 6.93
CA ALA A 172 -29.04 2.64 7.00
C ALA A 172 -29.75 2.84 8.35
N ARG A 173 -30.43 1.80 8.86
CA ARG A 173 -31.07 1.84 10.19
C ARG A 173 -30.05 2.01 11.32
N LEU A 174 -28.88 1.38 11.22
CA LEU A 174 -27.81 1.52 12.21
C LEU A 174 -27.21 2.92 12.19
N MET A 175 -27.01 3.52 11.01
CA MET A 175 -26.55 4.92 10.88
C MET A 175 -27.54 5.92 11.46
N GLN A 176 -28.84 5.68 11.31
CA GLN A 176 -29.88 6.53 11.92
C GLN A 176 -29.95 6.36 13.43
N ARG A 177 -29.64 5.17 13.95
CA ARG A 177 -29.81 4.84 15.37
C ARG A 177 -28.60 5.17 16.22
N PHE A 178 -27.40 5.07 15.67
CA PHE A 178 -26.16 5.20 16.44
C PHE A 178 -25.26 6.30 15.89
N LYS A 179 -24.68 7.07 16.80
CA LYS A 179 -23.61 8.02 16.51
C LYS A 179 -22.39 7.69 17.34
N GLN A 180 -21.20 8.04 16.83
CA GLN A 180 -19.97 7.94 17.62
C GLN A 180 -19.44 9.35 17.91
N ALA A 181 -18.89 9.55 19.09
CA ALA A 181 -18.31 10.81 19.52
C ALA A 181 -17.02 10.55 20.30
N VAL A 182 -16.14 11.55 20.36
CA VAL A 182 -14.89 11.47 21.13
C VAL A 182 -15.08 12.28 22.40
N ASP A 183 -14.85 11.68 23.55
CA ASP A 183 -14.85 12.40 24.83
C ASP A 183 -13.62 13.33 24.88
N PRO A 184 -13.80 14.67 25.02
CA PRO A 184 -12.68 15.62 25.03
C PRO A 184 -11.69 15.42 26.18
N SER A 185 -12.14 14.83 27.29
CA SER A 185 -11.31 14.66 28.49
C SER A 185 -10.40 13.42 28.42
N SER A 186 -10.89 12.33 27.83
CA SER A 186 -10.16 11.06 27.71
C SER A 186 -9.60 10.79 26.31
N GLY A 187 -10.11 11.48 25.28
CA GLY A 187 -9.83 11.20 23.88
C GLY A 187 -10.39 9.86 23.38
N GLN A 188 -11.25 9.19 24.16
CA GLN A 188 -11.82 7.88 23.82
C GLN A 188 -13.13 8.04 23.04
N VAL A 189 -13.37 7.10 22.13
CA VAL A 189 -14.61 7.06 21.34
C VAL A 189 -15.71 6.37 22.15
N TYR A 190 -16.88 6.99 22.22
CA TYR A 190 -18.09 6.39 22.75
C TYR A 190 -19.22 6.41 21.72
N TYR A 191 -20.22 5.56 21.93
CA TYR A 191 -21.35 5.35 21.05
C TYR A 191 -22.64 5.75 21.75
N VAL A 192 -23.46 6.54 21.08
CA VAL A 192 -24.76 7.00 21.60
C VAL A 192 -25.87 6.38 20.78
N ASN A 193 -26.83 5.75 21.46
CA ASN A 193 -28.06 5.24 20.86
C ASN A 193 -29.12 6.35 20.86
N LEU A 194 -29.46 6.90 19.70
CA LEU A 194 -30.37 8.03 19.57
C LEU A 194 -31.83 7.71 19.93
N LEU A 195 -32.19 6.42 20.06
CA LEU A 195 -33.56 6.02 20.41
C LEU A 195 -33.74 5.79 21.91
N THR A 196 -32.71 5.30 22.60
CA THR A 196 -32.76 5.02 24.05
C THR A 196 -31.98 6.04 24.87
N GLU A 197 -31.25 6.94 24.21
CA GLU A 197 -30.33 7.92 24.80
C GLU A 197 -29.21 7.29 25.65
N GLU A 198 -29.00 5.98 25.51
CA GLU A 198 -27.96 5.25 26.22
C GLU A 198 -26.59 5.46 25.57
N VAL A 199 -25.58 5.60 26.44
CA VAL A 199 -24.17 5.75 26.06
C VAL A 199 -23.43 4.44 26.34
N SER A 200 -22.67 3.96 25.37
CA SER A 200 -21.82 2.78 25.48
C SER A 200 -20.41 3.11 25.02
N TRP A 201 -19.41 2.73 25.83
CA TRP A 201 -18.00 2.85 25.45
C TRP A 201 -17.55 1.70 24.53
N ASP A 202 -18.25 0.57 24.57
CA ASP A 202 -18.04 -0.52 23.63
C ASP A 202 -18.90 -0.33 22.36
N PRO A 203 -18.34 -0.60 21.16
CA PRO A 203 -19.08 -0.54 19.91
C PRO A 203 -20.21 -1.58 19.90
N PRO A 204 -21.47 -1.17 19.62
CA PRO A 204 -22.59 -2.09 19.56
C PRO A 204 -22.34 -3.28 18.62
N ALA A 205 -22.68 -4.49 19.07
CA ALA A 205 -22.35 -5.72 18.35
C ALA A 205 -22.87 -5.75 16.90
N LEU A 206 -24.03 -5.14 16.65
CA LEU A 206 -24.61 -5.03 15.30
C LEU A 206 -23.81 -4.08 14.39
N LEU A 207 -23.23 -3.01 14.93
CA LEU A 207 -22.37 -2.09 14.17
C LEU A 207 -21.06 -2.78 13.77
N LEU A 208 -20.42 -3.48 14.71
CA LEU A 208 -19.21 -4.27 14.43
C LEU A 208 -19.46 -5.32 13.34
N ARG A 209 -20.56 -6.06 13.46
CA ARG A 209 -20.90 -7.12 12.52
C ARG A 209 -21.27 -6.58 11.14
N ALA A 210 -21.92 -5.42 11.08
CA ALA A 210 -22.27 -4.77 9.82
C ALA A 210 -21.08 -4.06 9.17
N GLY A 211 -20.04 -3.72 9.94
CA GLY A 211 -18.86 -3.00 9.45
C GLY A 211 -19.19 -1.60 8.94
N VAL A 212 -20.24 -1.00 9.50
CA VAL A 212 -20.77 0.30 9.07
C VAL A 212 -20.03 1.42 9.78
N GLN A 213 -19.50 2.36 9.01
CA GLN A 213 -18.96 3.61 9.55
C GLN A 213 -20.11 4.55 9.84
N ILE A 214 -20.25 4.93 11.11
CA ILE A 214 -21.26 5.90 11.56
C ILE A 214 -20.62 7.27 11.74
N GLU A 215 -21.44 8.31 11.60
CA GLU A 215 -20.99 9.70 11.68
C GLU A 215 -20.34 10.00 13.03
N THR A 216 -19.20 10.68 12.98
CA THR A 216 -18.54 11.27 14.12
C THR A 216 -19.21 12.59 14.46
N PHE A 217 -19.61 12.76 15.72
CA PHE A 217 -19.97 14.08 16.24
C PHE A 217 -18.68 14.89 16.40
N ASP A 218 -18.54 15.96 15.62
CA ASP A 218 -17.66 17.07 15.96
C ASP A 218 -18.57 18.09 16.68
N GLU A 219 -18.26 18.42 17.93
CA GLU A 219 -18.91 19.53 18.65
C GLU A 219 -18.67 20.88 17.95
#